data_AF-A0A8E2UA80-F1
#
_entry.id   AF-A0A8E2UA80-F1
#
_cell.length_a   1.000
_cell.length_b   1.000
_cell.length_c   1.000
_cell.angle_alpha   90.00
_cell.angle_beta   90.00
_cell.angle_gamma   90.00
#
_symmetry.space_group_name_H-M   'P 1'
#
loop_
_entity.id
_entity.type
_entity.pdbx_description
1 polymer ?
#
loop_
_entity_poly.entity_id
_entity_poly.type
_entity_poly.pdbx_seq_one_letter_code
_entity_poly.pdbx_strand_id
1 'polypeptide(L)'
;MGKKGQKYNKYTIEFINEVLKEREKNGINSTSQKFQIPSGTIKTWKHKYKNHETIVKQKKGFGKKDEKNYKERYEVLKKFIDFLESQEGSK
;
A
#
# COMPACT_ATOMS: atom_id res chain seq x y z
N MET A 1 1.02 -16.63 -6.91
CA MET A 1 0.04 -15.67 -7.49
C MET A 1 -1.30 -16.38 -7.63
N GLY A 2 -2.43 -15.66 -7.54
CA GLY A 2 -3.76 -16.27 -7.65
C GLY A 2 -4.00 -16.88 -9.03
N LYS A 3 -4.63 -18.06 -9.09
CA LYS A 3 -4.94 -18.73 -10.36
C LYS A 3 -6.12 -18.04 -11.05
N LYS A 4 -6.13 -18.03 -12.38
CA LYS A 4 -7.26 -17.52 -13.17
C LYS A 4 -8.55 -18.28 -12.78
N GLY A 5 -9.59 -17.56 -12.38
CA GLY A 5 -10.87 -18.15 -11.94
C GLY A 5 -10.96 -18.48 -10.44
N GLN A 6 -9.97 -18.13 -9.62
CA GLN A 6 -10.05 -18.31 -8.17
C GLN A 6 -11.21 -17.49 -7.58
N LYS A 7 -12.19 -18.17 -6.97
CA LYS A 7 -13.27 -17.54 -6.21
C LYS A 7 -12.73 -17.09 -4.85
N TYR A 8 -12.95 -15.82 -4.51
CA TYR A 8 -12.58 -15.27 -3.21
C TYR A 8 -13.83 -15.11 -2.35
N ASN A 9 -13.77 -15.61 -1.13
CA ASN A 9 -14.84 -15.41 -0.15
C ASN A 9 -14.90 -13.94 0.26
N LYS A 10 -16.11 -13.39 0.36
CA LYS A 10 -16.37 -12.06 0.90
C LYS A 10 -16.77 -12.21 2.36
N TYR A 11 -16.18 -11.40 3.22
CA TYR A 11 -16.45 -11.36 4.65
C TYR A 11 -16.89 -9.96 5.06
N THR A 12 -17.83 -9.87 5.98
CA THR A 12 -18.24 -8.59 6.58
C THR A 12 -17.17 -8.09 7.55
N ILE A 13 -17.12 -6.78 7.78
CA ILE A 13 -16.16 -6.17 8.71
C ILE A 13 -16.39 -6.68 10.13
N GLU A 14 -17.65 -6.80 10.54
CA GLU A 14 -18.07 -7.32 11.84
C GLU A 14 -17.52 -8.71 12.10
N PHE A 15 -17.69 -9.62 11.14
CA PHE A 15 -17.18 -10.98 11.23
C PHE A 15 -15.65 -11.00 11.34
N ILE A 16 -14.96 -10.19 10.55
CA ILE A 16 -13.49 -10.13 10.63
C ILE A 16 -13.05 -9.63 12.02
N ASN A 17 -13.74 -8.64 12.59
CA ASN A 17 -13.45 -8.13 13.92
C ASN A 17 -13.68 -9.21 15.00
N GLU A 18 -14.73 -10.00 14.88
CA GLU A 18 -14.99 -11.14 15.77
C GLU A 18 -13.86 -12.18 15.71
N VAL A 19 -13.43 -12.55 14.50
CA VAL A 19 -12.31 -13.48 14.29
C VAL A 19 -11.01 -12.93 14.87
N LEU A 20 -10.74 -11.64 14.72
CA LEU A 20 -9.54 -11.01 15.29
C LEU A 20 -9.56 -10.99 16.81
N LYS A 21 -10.72 -10.71 17.44
CA LYS A 21 -10.89 -10.79 18.90
C LYS A 21 -10.67 -12.20 19.42
N GLU A 22 -11.22 -13.22 18.76
CA GLU A 22 -11.00 -14.62 19.13
C GLU A 22 -9.51 -15.00 19.03
N ARG A 23 -8.84 -14.54 17.99
CA ARG A 23 -7.41 -14.77 17.77
C ARG A 23 -6.54 -14.17 18.87
N GLU A 24 -6.95 -13.05 19.47
CA GLU A 24 -6.21 -12.46 20.60
C GLU A 24 -6.33 -13.31 21.87
N LYS A 25 -7.46 -13.97 22.07
CA LYS A 25 -7.70 -14.86 23.22
C LYS A 25 -7.05 -16.23 23.05
N ASN A 26 -7.30 -16.88 21.92
CA ASN A 26 -7.04 -18.31 21.72
C ASN A 26 -5.87 -18.61 20.75
N GLY A 27 -5.29 -17.57 20.17
CA GLY A 27 -4.19 -17.71 19.21
C GLY A 27 -4.64 -18.16 17.82
N ILE A 28 -3.72 -18.12 16.87
CA ILE A 28 -4.08 -18.20 15.44
C ILE A 28 -4.53 -19.58 14.97
N ASN A 29 -3.96 -20.65 15.52
CA ASN A 29 -4.25 -22.02 15.10
C ASN A 29 -5.66 -22.43 15.54
N SER A 30 -6.01 -22.13 16.79
CA SER A 30 -7.35 -22.39 17.35
C SER A 30 -8.42 -21.62 16.57
N THR A 31 -8.22 -20.32 16.35
CA THR A 31 -9.18 -19.50 15.58
C THR A 31 -9.31 -19.96 14.13
N SER A 32 -8.20 -20.37 13.50
CA SER A 32 -8.21 -20.90 12.13
C SER A 32 -9.06 -22.16 12.01
N GLN A 33 -8.96 -23.08 12.97
CA GLN A 33 -9.78 -24.28 13.02
C GLN A 33 -11.25 -23.96 13.32
N LYS A 34 -11.51 -23.11 14.32
CA LYS A 34 -12.86 -22.73 14.76
C LYS A 34 -13.70 -22.11 13.64
N PHE A 35 -13.12 -21.15 12.91
CA PHE A 35 -13.83 -20.43 11.85
C PHE A 35 -13.58 -21.02 10.45
N GLN A 36 -12.76 -22.07 10.34
CA GLN A 36 -12.33 -22.66 9.06
C GLN A 36 -11.70 -21.63 8.11
N ILE A 37 -10.99 -20.65 8.67
CA ILE A 37 -10.32 -19.59 7.90
C ILE A 37 -8.83 -19.89 7.87
N PRO A 38 -8.19 -19.86 6.69
CA PRO A 38 -6.74 -20.06 6.61
C PRO A 38 -5.98 -19.06 7.50
N SER A 39 -4.99 -19.56 8.24
CA SER A 39 -4.16 -18.74 9.13
C SER A 39 -3.51 -17.54 8.41
N GLY A 40 -3.14 -17.70 7.13
CA GLY A 40 -2.62 -16.62 6.28
C GLY A 40 -3.61 -15.46 6.08
N THR A 41 -4.90 -15.77 5.94
CA THR A 41 -5.97 -14.77 5.83
C THR A 41 -6.10 -13.98 7.13
N ILE A 42 -6.10 -14.67 8.28
CA ILE A 42 -6.17 -14.04 9.61
C ILE A 42 -4.96 -13.14 9.85
N LYS A 43 -3.74 -13.57 9.48
CA LYS A 43 -2.53 -12.72 9.55
C LYS A 43 -2.67 -11.46 8.72
N THR A 44 -3.22 -11.59 7.51
CA THR A 44 -3.42 -10.44 6.61
C THR A 44 -4.42 -9.45 7.20
N TRP A 45 -5.53 -9.93 7.78
CA TRP A 45 -6.49 -9.08 8.47
C TRP A 45 -5.86 -8.35 9.65
N LYS A 46 -5.09 -9.05 10.49
CA LYS A 46 -4.35 -8.44 11.60
C LYS A 46 -3.41 -7.35 11.12
N HIS A 47 -2.64 -7.61 10.06
CA HIS A 47 -1.69 -6.62 9.53
C HIS A 47 -2.41 -5.36 9.04
N LYS A 48 -3.53 -5.53 8.31
CA LYS A 48 -4.36 -4.40 7.86
C LYS A 48 -4.96 -3.62 9.03
N TYR A 49 -5.40 -4.32 10.09
CA TYR A 49 -5.95 -3.71 11.30
C TYR A 49 -4.88 -2.99 12.15
N LYS A 50 -3.64 -3.46 12.18
CA LYS A 50 -2.55 -2.77 12.91
C LYS A 50 -2.20 -1.42 12.28
N ASN A 51 -2.25 -1.35 10.94
CA ASN A 51 -1.88 -0.14 10.21
C ASN A 51 -3.05 0.83 10.03
N HIS A 52 -4.29 0.37 10.23
CA HIS A 52 -5.52 1.16 10.12
C HIS A 52 -6.48 0.70 11.22
N GLU A 53 -6.97 1.62 12.05
CA GLU A 53 -7.96 1.35 13.12
C GLU A 53 -9.20 0.57 12.63
N THR A 54 -9.44 0.54 11.32
CA THR A 54 -10.44 -0.29 10.66
C THR A 54 -9.87 -0.98 9.42
N ILE A 55 -10.48 -2.09 8.99
CA ILE A 55 -10.16 -2.77 7.73
C ILE A 55 -10.73 -1.96 6.57
N VAL A 56 -10.17 -0.78 6.33
CA VAL A 56 -10.56 0.07 5.21
C VAL A 56 -10.05 -0.55 3.93
N LYS A 57 -10.90 -0.58 2.90
CA LYS A 57 -10.44 -0.80 1.53
C LYS A 57 -9.52 0.36 1.16
N GLN A 58 -8.20 0.17 1.25
CA GLN A 58 -7.26 1.15 0.73
C GLN A 58 -7.57 1.40 -0.75
N LYS A 59 -7.52 2.68 -1.15
CA LYS A 59 -7.58 3.05 -2.57
C LYS A 59 -6.43 2.34 -3.29
N LYS A 60 -6.77 1.59 -4.33
CA LYS A 60 -5.81 0.83 -5.13
C LYS A 60 -4.93 1.81 -5.91
N GLY A 61 -3.66 1.94 -5.54
CA GLY A 61 -2.68 2.76 -6.25
C GLY A 61 -1.45 3.05 -5.43
N PHE A 62 -0.28 3.11 -6.08
CA PHE A 62 0.90 3.77 -5.52
C PHE A 62 0.55 5.27 -5.45
N GLY A 63 0.74 5.91 -4.29
CA GLY A 63 0.58 7.36 -4.18
C GLY A 63 1.37 8.02 -5.31
N LYS A 64 0.74 8.88 -6.11
CA LYS A 64 1.47 9.59 -7.17
C LYS A 64 2.67 10.26 -6.49
N LYS A 65 3.89 9.98 -6.98
CA LYS A 65 5.07 10.74 -6.56
C LYS A 65 4.76 12.21 -6.81
N ASP A 66 5.20 13.08 -5.90
CA ASP A 66 4.96 14.52 -5.97
C ASP A 66 5.10 15.04 -7.40
N GLU A 67 4.16 15.89 -7.79
CA GLU A 67 4.10 16.46 -9.12
C GLU A 67 5.44 17.16 -9.40
N LYS A 68 6.24 16.61 -10.33
CA LYS A 68 7.56 17.17 -10.62
C LYS A 68 7.36 18.58 -11.16
N ASN A 69 7.88 19.60 -10.46
CA ASN A 69 7.82 20.99 -10.91
C ASN A 69 8.74 21.19 -12.12
N TYR A 70 8.22 20.94 -13.32
CA TYR A 70 8.97 21.02 -14.57
C TYR A 70 9.40 22.47 -14.90
N LYS A 71 8.67 23.47 -14.41
CA LYS A 71 8.99 24.89 -14.65
C LYS A 71 10.30 25.29 -13.97
N GLU A 72 10.44 25.00 -12.68
CA GLU A 72 11.68 25.28 -11.94
C GLU A 72 12.88 24.53 -12.51
N ARG A 73 12.70 23.28 -12.93
CA ARG A 73 13.77 22.48 -13.57
C ARG A 73 14.23 23.09 -14.89
N TYR A 74 13.30 23.60 -15.68
CA TYR A 74 13.62 24.24 -16.95
C TYR A 74 14.35 25.56 -16.75
N GLU A 75 13.95 26.37 -15.77
CA GLU A 75 14.63 27.63 -15.44
C GLU A 75 16.07 27.42 -14.97
N VAL A 76 16.32 26.39 -14.17
CA VAL A 76 17.68 26.00 -13.75
C VAL A 76 18.49 25.53 -14.97
N LEU A 77 17.92 24.68 -15.81
CA LEU A 77 18.59 24.17 -17.00
C LEU A 77 18.94 25.31 -17.97
N LYS A 78 18.02 26.25 -18.18
CA LYS A 78 18.23 27.41 -19.05
C LYS A 78 19.37 28.29 -18.55
N LYS A 79 19.36 28.66 -17.26
CA LYS A 79 20.46 29.44 -16.66
C LYS A 79 21.81 28.74 -16.77
N PHE A 80 21.82 27.41 -16.67
CA PHE A 80 23.05 26.63 -16.83
C PHE A 80 23.55 26.62 -18.27
N ILE A 81 22.66 26.50 -19.26
CA ILE A 81 23.01 26.61 -20.68
C ILE A 81 23.55 28.01 -20.99
N ASP A 82 22.85 29.07 -20.56
CA ASP A 82 23.29 30.47 -20.75
C ASP A 82 24.70 30.71 -20.14
N PHE A 83 24.97 30.10 -18.99
CA PHE A 83 26.28 30.15 -18.34
C PHE A 83 27.37 29.45 -19.18
N LEU A 84 27.09 28.26 -19.72
CA LEU A 84 28.03 27.52 -20.57
C LEU A 84 28.32 28.27 -21.87
N GLU A 85 27.30 28.81 -22.53
CA GLU A 85 27.46 29.62 -23.75
C GLU A 85 28.30 30.89 -23.50
N SER A 86 28.12 31.52 -22.33
CA SER A 86 28.94 32.67 -21.91
C SER A 86 30.42 32.30 -21.66
N GLN A 87 30.70 31.06 -21.23
CA GLN A 87 32.07 30.56 -21.08
C GLN A 87 32.69 30.16 -22.43
N GLU A 88 31.91 29.61 -23.36
CA GLU A 88 32.38 29.22 -24.69
C GLU A 88 32.59 30.42 -25.62
N GLY A 89 31.73 31.44 -25.55
CA GLY A 89 31.87 32.69 -26.30
C GLY A 89 32.96 33.65 -25.80
N SER A 90 33.64 33.31 -24.70
CA SER A 90 34.77 34.06 -24.13
C SER A 90 36.14 33.46 -24.51
N LYS A 91 36.19 32.62 -25.54
CA LYS A 91 37.44 32.15 -26.19
C LYS A 91 37.77 32.95 -27.44
#